data_AF-A0A812P8T4-F1
#
_entry.id   AF-A0A812P8T4-F1
#
_cell.length_a   1.000
_cell.length_b   1.000
_cell.length_c   1.000
_cell.angle_alpha   90.00
_cell.angle_beta   90.00
_cell.angle_gamma   90.00
#
_symmetry.space_group_name_H-M   'P 1'
#
loop_
_entity.id
_entity.type
_entity.pdbx_description
1 polymer ?
#
loop_
_entity_poly.entity_id
_entity_poly.type
_entity_poly.pdbx_seq_one_letter_code
_entity_poly.pdbx_strand_id
1 'polypeptide(L)'
;MFEEKINSPAVKAYFEVLGLDVWDAWSFFKLLDLDDGGDVEIEEFLMGCLRLRGTARAIDVGKLIHDQTWLIRTHGKFQTYVEAELKKIQEQLLWMAGVGPGTPDNARSTSTGSFGFRNLRNRTSNSSDTNAKDS
;
A
#
# COMPACT_ATOMS: atom_id res chain seq x y z
N MET A 1 27.50 -15.99 -4.33
CA MET A 1 27.94 -16.14 -5.75
C MET A 1 27.31 -15.10 -6.66
N PHE A 2 25.97 -14.94 -6.71
CA PHE A 2 25.31 -13.91 -7.53
C PHE A 2 25.61 -12.48 -7.04
N GLU A 3 25.44 -12.22 -5.73
CA GLU A 3 25.65 -10.91 -5.09
C GLU A 3 27.09 -10.38 -5.21
N GLU A 4 28.09 -11.27 -5.26
CA GLU A 4 29.49 -10.90 -5.47
C GLU A 4 29.76 -10.52 -6.94
N LYS A 5 29.14 -11.22 -7.88
CA LYS A 5 29.35 -11.01 -9.32
C LYS A 5 28.60 -9.79 -9.83
N ILE A 6 27.40 -9.55 -9.32
CA ILE A 6 26.57 -8.39 -9.69
C ILE A 6 27.22 -7.06 -9.29
N ASN A 7 28.03 -7.10 -8.23
CA ASN A 7 28.77 -5.94 -7.76
C ASN A 7 30.06 -5.66 -8.55
N SER A 8 30.46 -6.55 -9.46
CA SER A 8 31.65 -6.36 -10.28
C SER A 8 31.47 -5.20 -11.27
N PRO A 9 32.49 -4.37 -11.51
CA PRO A 9 32.39 -3.22 -12.42
C PRO A 9 31.95 -3.61 -13.84
N ALA A 10 32.40 -4.77 -14.33
CA ALA A 10 32.05 -5.27 -15.66
C ALA A 10 30.56 -5.61 -15.78
N VAL A 11 29.97 -6.23 -14.75
CA VAL A 11 28.55 -6.58 -14.74
C VAL A 11 27.68 -5.33 -14.57
N LYS A 12 28.08 -4.38 -13.72
CA LYS A 12 27.40 -3.09 -13.59
C LYS A 12 27.37 -2.31 -14.90
N ALA A 13 28.50 -2.22 -15.61
CA ALA A 13 28.57 -1.58 -16.91
C ALA A 13 27.65 -2.25 -17.94
N TYR A 14 27.52 -3.58 -17.89
CA TYR A 14 26.61 -4.30 -18.78
C TYR A 14 25.13 -3.98 -18.48
N PHE A 15 24.75 -3.93 -17.20
CA PHE A 15 23.40 -3.53 -16.80
C PHE A 15 23.08 -2.09 -17.18
N GLU A 16 24.03 -1.17 -17.03
CA GLU A 16 23.87 0.22 -17.45
C GLU A 16 23.59 0.33 -18.96
N VAL A 17 24.31 -0.43 -19.78
CA VAL A 17 24.06 -0.52 -21.24
C VAL A 17 22.68 -1.10 -21.54
N LEU A 18 22.22 -2.06 -20.73
CA LEU A 18 20.86 -2.60 -20.82
C LEU A 18 19.80 -1.65 -20.26
N GLY A 19 20.17 -0.52 -19.65
CA GLY A 19 19.23 0.41 -19.02
C GLY A 19 18.64 -0.13 -17.72
N LEU A 20 19.37 -0.99 -17.02
CA LEU A 20 18.99 -1.58 -15.75
C LEU A 20 19.74 -0.86 -14.62
N ASP A 21 19.02 -0.19 -13.73
CA ASP A 21 19.58 0.45 -12.54
C ASP A 21 19.47 -0.51 -11.34
N VAL A 22 20.48 -1.37 -11.19
CA VAL A 22 20.51 -2.40 -10.15
C VAL A 22 21.29 -1.88 -8.94
N TRP A 23 20.57 -1.28 -7.99
CA TRP A 23 21.11 -0.77 -6.73
C TRP A 23 21.07 -1.80 -5.59
N ASP A 24 20.12 -2.73 -5.64
CA ASP A 24 19.98 -3.83 -4.69
C ASP A 24 19.94 -5.17 -5.44
N ALA A 25 20.98 -5.98 -5.23
CA ALA A 25 21.14 -7.31 -5.80
C ALA A 25 20.02 -8.27 -5.39
N TRP A 26 19.55 -8.15 -4.15
CA TRP A 26 18.56 -9.05 -3.58
C TRP A 26 17.17 -8.76 -4.14
N SER A 27 16.76 -7.48 -4.15
CA SER A 27 15.51 -7.08 -4.79
C SER A 27 15.51 -7.41 -6.28
N PHE A 28 16.64 -7.22 -6.98
CA PHE A 28 16.74 -7.60 -8.38
C PHE A 28 16.59 -9.11 -8.59
N PHE A 29 17.25 -9.93 -7.77
CA PHE A 29 17.10 -11.38 -7.80
C PHE A 29 15.64 -11.81 -7.64
N LYS A 30 14.92 -11.25 -6.66
CA LYS A 30 13.49 -11.51 -6.46
C LYS A 30 12.58 -11.06 -7.59
N LEU A 31 13.01 -10.09 -8.40
CA LEU A 31 12.25 -9.67 -9.59
C LEU A 31 12.49 -10.59 -10.80
N LEU A 32 13.56 -11.38 -10.75
CA LEU A 32 13.92 -12.37 -11.76
C LEU A 32 13.31 -13.74 -11.44
N ASP A 33 13.39 -14.18 -10.18
CA ASP A 33 12.80 -15.42 -9.65
C ASP A 33 11.27 -15.30 -9.69
N LEU A 34 10.66 -15.91 -10.71
CA LEU A 34 9.23 -15.80 -10.97
C LEU A 34 8.42 -16.95 -10.39
N ASP A 35 9.07 -18.09 -10.18
CA ASP A 35 8.46 -19.29 -9.62
C ASP A 35 8.65 -19.40 -8.10
N ASP A 36 9.40 -18.47 -7.49
CA ASP A 36 9.74 -18.44 -6.06
C ASP A 36 10.57 -19.69 -5.67
N GLY A 37 11.32 -20.24 -6.63
CA GLY A 37 12.15 -21.43 -6.48
C GLY A 37 13.42 -21.19 -5.64
N GLY A 38 13.82 -19.92 -5.48
CA GLY A 38 15.01 -19.51 -4.76
C GLY A 38 16.32 -19.59 -5.56
N ASP A 39 16.23 -20.02 -6.82
CA ASP A 39 17.30 -20.02 -7.82
C ASP A 39 16.76 -19.33 -9.09
N VAL A 40 17.63 -18.68 -9.87
CA VAL A 40 17.24 -18.01 -11.12
C VAL A 40 17.90 -18.73 -12.29
N GLU A 41 17.10 -19.33 -13.16
CA GLU A 41 17.57 -19.97 -14.38
C GLU A 41 18.02 -18.92 -15.42
N ILE A 42 18.81 -19.33 -16.41
CA ILE A 42 19.35 -18.38 -17.39
C ILE A 42 18.24 -17.76 -18.25
N GLU A 43 17.19 -18.52 -18.55
CA GLU A 43 16.00 -18.07 -19.25
C GLU A 43 15.27 -16.98 -18.45
N GLU A 44 15.09 -17.17 -17.14
CA GLU A 44 14.45 -16.21 -16.24
C GLU A 44 15.28 -14.95 -16.08
N PHE A 45 16.61 -15.09 -15.94
CA PHE A 45 17.52 -13.97 -15.91
C PHE A 45 17.40 -13.11 -17.18
N LEU A 46 17.45 -13.73 -18.36
CA LEU A 46 17.35 -13.02 -19.63
C LEU A 46 15.98 -12.37 -19.82
N MET A 47 14.90 -13.10 -19.55
CA MET A 47 13.54 -12.58 -19.69
C MET A 47 13.27 -11.45 -18.70
N GLY A 48 13.75 -11.59 -17.46
CA GLY A 48 13.63 -10.57 -16.44
C GLY A 48 14.45 -9.32 -16.75
N CYS A 49 15.68 -9.46 -17.26
CA CYS A 49 16.47 -8.33 -17.76
C CYS A 49 15.76 -7.59 -18.91
N LEU A 50 15.16 -8.31 -19.85
CA LEU A 50 14.40 -7.71 -20.95
C LEU A 50 13.15 -6.98 -20.45
N ARG A 51 12.48 -7.52 -19.43
CA ARG A 51 11.27 -6.92 -18.82
C ARG A 51 11.58 -5.67 -18.01
N LEU A 52 12.68 -5.69 -17.26
CA LEU A 52 13.08 -4.61 -16.35
C LEU A 52 13.89 -3.51 -17.06
N ARG A 53 14.29 -3.74 -18.32
CA ARG A 53 15.09 -2.80 -19.11
C ARG A 53 14.39 -1.46 -19.28
N GLY A 54 15.10 -0.40 -18.93
CA GLY A 54 14.67 0.98 -19.11
C GLY A 54 13.73 1.47 -18.00
N THR A 55 13.20 2.66 -18.18
CA THR A 55 12.28 3.26 -17.21
C THR A 55 10.86 2.75 -17.42
N ALA A 56 10.13 2.54 -16.31
CA ALA A 56 8.71 2.25 -16.37
C ALA A 56 8.00 3.36 -17.15
N ARG A 57 7.19 2.98 -18.15
CA ARG A 57 6.50 3.97 -18.98
C ARG A 57 5.29 4.51 -18.22
N ALA A 58 4.80 5.69 -18.61
CA ALA A 58 3.62 6.30 -18.01
C ALA A 58 2.38 5.38 -18.01
N ILE A 59 2.25 4.52 -19.01
CA ILE A 59 1.17 3.51 -19.06
C ILE A 59 1.33 2.41 -18.00
N ASP A 60 2.56 1.99 -17.72
CA ASP A 60 2.85 0.95 -16.74
C ASP A 60 2.53 1.48 -15.32
N VAL A 61 2.91 2.73 -15.05
CA VAL A 61 2.56 3.44 -13.80
C VAL A 61 1.06 3.70 -13.71
N GLY A 62 0.42 4.14 -14.80
CA GLY A 62 -1.02 4.38 -14.85
C GLY A 62 -1.83 3.10 -14.59
N LYS A 63 -1.37 1.97 -15.11
CA LYS A 63 -1.94 0.65 -14.81
C LYS A 63 -1.82 0.30 -13.33
N LEU A 64 -0.65 0.50 -12.73
CA LEU A 64 -0.45 0.25 -11.29
C LEU A 64 -1.40 1.09 -10.42
N ILE A 65 -1.57 2.38 -10.74
CA ILE A 65 -2.51 3.26 -10.02
C ILE A 65 -3.96 2.78 -10.19
N HIS A 66 -4.33 2.35 -11.40
CA HIS A 66 -5.65 1.81 -11.69
C HIS A 66 -5.93 0.53 -10.89
N ASP A 67 -5.01 -0.44 -10.96
CA ASP A 67 -5.11 -1.73 -10.28
C ASP A 67 -5.16 -1.53 -8.75
N GLN A 68 -4.33 -0.63 -8.21
CA GLN A 68 -4.36 -0.26 -6.79
C GLN A 68 -5.70 0.35 -6.39
N THR A 69 -6.23 1.28 -7.18
CA THR A 69 -7.54 1.91 -6.90
C THR A 69 -8.66 0.88 -6.93
N TRP A 70 -8.60 -0.05 -7.89
CA TRP A 70 -9.56 -1.14 -8.00
C TRP A 70 -9.47 -2.09 -6.80
N LEU A 71 -8.27 -2.49 -6.39
CA LEU A 71 -8.02 -3.33 -5.22
C LEU A 71 -8.59 -2.69 -3.95
N ILE A 72 -8.31 -1.41 -3.70
CA ILE A 72 -8.81 -0.68 -2.52
C ILE A 72 -10.35 -0.67 -2.49
N ARG A 73 -10.99 -0.39 -3.63
CA ARG A 73 -12.47 -0.37 -3.73
C ARG A 73 -13.08 -1.73 -3.47
N THR A 74 -12.47 -2.79 -4.00
CA THR A 74 -12.94 -4.16 -3.81
C THR A 74 -12.72 -4.62 -2.36
N HIS A 75 -11.55 -4.31 -1.78
CA HIS A 75 -11.22 -4.62 -0.38
C HIS A 75 -12.16 -3.95 0.61
N GLY A 76 -12.60 -2.71 0.36
CA GLY A 76 -13.50 -2.00 1.26
C GLY A 76 -14.79 -2.78 1.55
N LYS A 77 -15.34 -3.50 0.56
CA LYS A 77 -16.54 -4.33 0.75
C LYS A 77 -16.29 -5.52 1.68
N PHE A 78 -15.15 -6.19 1.50
CA PHE A 78 -14.74 -7.30 2.37
C PHE A 78 -14.53 -6.82 3.80
N GLN A 79 -13.86 -5.68 3.99
CA GLN A 79 -13.65 -5.09 5.31
C GLN A 79 -14.98 -4.78 6.02
N THR A 80 -15.93 -4.12 5.34
CA THR A 80 -17.24 -3.83 5.93
C THR A 80 -18.00 -5.10 6.32
N TYR A 81 -17.91 -6.15 5.49
CA TYR A 81 -18.52 -7.44 5.80
C TYR A 81 -17.90 -8.08 7.04
N VAL A 82 -16.57 -8.16 7.10
CA VAL A 82 -15.85 -8.76 8.25
C VAL A 82 -16.12 -7.98 9.53
N GLU A 83 -16.10 -6.65 9.50
CA GLU A 83 -16.44 -5.81 10.65
C GLU A 83 -17.86 -6.08 11.17
N ALA A 84 -18.83 -6.24 10.28
CA ALA A 84 -20.21 -6.55 10.65
C ALA A 84 -20.32 -7.94 11.29
N GLU A 85 -19.66 -8.96 10.73
CA GLU A 85 -19.68 -10.31 11.29
C GLU A 85 -18.96 -10.40 12.64
N LEU A 86 -17.80 -9.74 12.78
CA LEU A 86 -17.08 -9.68 14.06
C LEU A 86 -17.92 -9.00 15.15
N LYS A 87 -18.63 -7.93 14.80
CA LYS A 87 -19.53 -7.25 15.75
C LYS A 87 -20.66 -8.17 16.23
N LYS A 88 -21.27 -8.95 15.33
CA LYS A 88 -22.29 -9.94 15.70
C LYS A 88 -21.73 -10.99 16.65
N ILE A 89 -20.54 -11.52 16.37
CA ILE A 89 -19.88 -12.51 17.22
C ILE A 89 -19.59 -11.90 18.61
N GLN A 90 -19.12 -10.65 18.66
CA GLN A 90 -18.86 -9.95 19.92
C GLN A 90 -20.15 -9.76 20.75
N GLU A 91 -21.26 -9.35 20.12
CA GLU A 91 -22.56 -9.19 20.76
C GLU A 91 -23.08 -10.53 21.31
N GLN A 92 -22.94 -11.62 20.54
CA GLN A 92 -23.31 -12.96 20.98
C GLN A 92 -22.47 -13.45 22.16
N LEU A 93 -21.16 -13.19 22.15
CA LEU A 93 -20.26 -13.54 23.26
C LEU A 93 -20.60 -12.76 24.54
N LEU A 94 -20.86 -11.45 24.43
CA LEU A 94 -21.29 -10.61 25.56
C LEU A 94 -22.59 -11.13 26.19
N TRP A 95 -23.55 -11.52 25.34
CA TRP A 95 -24.79 -12.15 25.78
C TRP A 95 -24.56 -13.48 26.51
N MET A 96 -23.71 -14.36 25.97
CA MET A 96 -23.37 -15.63 26.63
C MET A 96 -22.59 -15.45 27.94
N ALA A 97 -21.79 -14.38 28.04
CA ALA A 97 -21.01 -14.06 29.24
C ALA A 97 -21.85 -13.41 30.37
N GLY A 98 -23.16 -13.22 30.18
CA GLY A 98 -24.04 -12.60 31.17
C GLY A 98 -23.93 -11.09 31.28
N VAL A 99 -23.22 -10.44 30.34
CA VAL A 99 -23.08 -8.98 30.24
C VAL A 99 -23.98 -8.50 29.12
N GLY A 100 -25.29 -8.51 29.35
CA GLY A 100 -26.26 -7.95 28.40
C GLY A 100 -26.20 -6.41 28.36
N PRO A 101 -26.57 -5.76 27.25
CA PRO A 101 -26.75 -4.30 27.25
C PRO A 101 -27.82 -3.98 28.30
N GLY A 102 -27.41 -3.27 29.35
CA GLY A 102 -28.28 -2.89 30.46
C GLY A 102 -29.58 -2.31 29.91
N THR A 103 -30.70 -2.83 30.41
CA THR A 103 -32.02 -2.25 30.16
C THR A 103 -31.96 -0.74 30.40
N PRO A 104 -32.53 0.11 29.52
CA PRO A 104 -32.57 1.54 29.76
C PRO A 104 -33.52 1.79 30.92
N ASP A 105 -32.98 1.82 32.13
CA ASP A 105 -33.74 2.16 33.32
C ASP A 105 -33.98 3.67 33.33
N ASN A 106 -35.25 4.02 33.16
CA ASN A 106 -35.76 5.37 33.27
C ASN A 106 -35.57 5.90 34.70
N ALA A 107 -34.58 6.79 34.88
CA ALA A 107 -34.67 8.04 35.66
C ALA A 107 -33.32 8.39 36.31
N ARG A 108 -32.69 9.46 35.84
CA ARG A 108 -32.45 10.69 36.62
C ARG A 108 -31.55 11.66 35.85
N SER A 109 -32.09 12.87 35.74
CA SER A 109 -31.46 14.10 35.28
C SER A 109 -30.06 14.29 35.88
N THR A 110 -29.05 14.57 35.05
CA THR A 110 -28.02 15.57 35.33
C THR A 110 -27.26 15.96 34.06
N SER A 111 -27.31 17.27 33.78
CA SER A 111 -26.36 18.08 33.01
C SER A 111 -25.93 17.62 31.62
N THR A 112 -26.59 18.24 30.64
CA THR A 112 -26.08 18.62 29.32
C THR A 112 -24.61 19.08 29.37
N GLY A 113 -23.66 18.17 29.15
CA GLY A 113 -22.28 18.47 28.81
C GLY A 113 -22.11 18.41 27.30
N SER A 114 -22.14 19.58 26.65
CA SER A 114 -21.89 19.74 25.22
C SER A 114 -20.48 19.23 24.88
N PHE A 115 -20.39 18.03 24.30
CA PHE A 115 -19.16 17.56 23.66
C PHE A 115 -19.33 17.70 22.15
N GLY A 116 -18.85 18.84 21.65
CA GLY A 116 -18.80 19.15 20.23
C GLY A 116 -17.85 18.20 19.49
N PHE A 117 -18.40 17.45 18.55
CA PHE A 117 -17.63 16.81 17.49
C PHE A 117 -17.09 17.90 16.56
N ARG A 118 -15.84 18.31 16.75
CA ARG A 118 -15.11 19.04 15.69
C ARG A 118 -14.78 18.05 14.58
N ASN A 119 -15.60 18.07 13.54
CA ASN A 119 -15.22 17.63 12.20
C ASN A 119 -13.88 18.28 11.82
N LEU A 120 -12.81 17.50 11.68
CA LEU A 120 -11.64 17.93 10.93
C LEU A 120 -12.01 17.88 9.45
N ARG A 121 -12.54 19.01 8.97
CA ARG A 121 -12.77 19.27 7.55
C ARG A 121 -11.42 19.54 6.89
N ASN A 122 -11.14 18.79 5.83
CA ASN A 122 -10.09 19.04 4.84
C ASN A 122 -9.85 20.55 4.62
N ARG A 123 -8.61 21.00 4.82
CA ARG A 123 -8.14 22.29 4.32
C ARG A 123 -7.11 22.04 3.22
N THR A 124 -7.62 21.88 2.01
CA THR A 124 -6.87 22.18 0.79
C THR A 124 -6.63 23.69 0.77
N SER A 125 -5.46 24.14 1.19
CA SER A 125 -4.99 25.50 0.87
C SER A 125 -4.20 25.44 -0.43
N ASN A 126 -4.92 25.74 -1.50
CA ASN A 126 -4.39 26.32 -2.71
C ASN A 126 -3.75 27.68 -2.34
N SER A 127 -2.48 27.90 -2.68
CA SER A 127 -1.86 29.23 -2.64
C SER A 127 -1.17 29.49 -3.97
N SER A 128 -1.96 29.89 -4.95
CA SER A 128 -1.54 30.83 -5.98
C SER A 128 -1.76 32.25 -5.45
N ASP A 129 -0.94 33.18 -5.96
CA ASP A 129 -0.93 34.65 -5.76
C ASP A 129 0.05 35.10 -4.67
N THR A 130 1.04 35.99 -4.86
CA THR A 130 1.36 37.01 -5.89
C THR A 130 2.81 37.48 -5.63
N ASN A 131 3.71 37.49 -6.63
CA ASN A 131 4.14 38.67 -7.42
C ASN A 131 4.93 39.77 -6.66
N ALA A 132 6.20 39.99 -7.07
CA ALA A 132 6.95 41.25 -7.24
C ALA A 132 8.47 40.95 -7.20
N LYS A 133 9.20 41.00 -8.32
CA LYS A 133 10.00 42.15 -8.80
C LYS A 133 11.01 42.68 -7.76
N ASP A 134 12.30 42.46 -7.99
CA ASP A 134 13.24 43.53 -8.36
C ASP A 134 14.69 43.03 -8.51
N SER A 135 15.34 43.57 -9.55
CA SER A 135 16.79 43.62 -9.88
C SER A 135 17.48 42.38 -10.46
#